data_AF-X0X678-F1
#
_entry.id   AF-X0X678-F1
#
_cell.length_a   1.000
_cell.length_b   1.000
_cell.length_c   1.000
_cell.angle_alpha   90.00
_cell.angle_beta   90.00
_cell.angle_gamma   90.00
#
_symmetry.space_group_name_H-M   'P 1'
#
loop_
_entity.id
_entity.type
_entity.pdbx_description
1 polymer ?
#
loop_
_entity_poly.entity_id
_entity_poly.type
_entity_poly.pdbx_seq_one_letter_code
_entity_poly.pdbx_strand_id
1 'polypeptide(L)'
;FAMELYQRGIISRQETDGLKLEWGDEETMLEMLNRIAYRKGFGNTLAEGSVIAAEKIGRGSEKYVMTVKCLEIPWTDPRSATRGWSFGYIVGPRGDNVKMNHTTIGDVISDGWGADDYDMLDEVREKIFGSPPKAHPFSYRGKAMTVKWVSEIFTALNTFCSCIFTVRALGPTIYSRLISACTGWDIKPDELMRLGEKIINLRRAYAARDGFTRKDDRWPDRFYNEPLPDGPSKGKILSREETNRA
;
A
#
# COMPACT_ATOMS: atom_id res chain seq x y z
N PHE A 1 6.50 -3.54 -16.13
CA PHE A 1 7.88 -4.06 -16.00
C PHE A 1 8.43 -4.54 -17.34
N ALA A 2 8.01 -5.71 -17.86
CA ALA A 2 8.60 -6.30 -19.08
C ALA A 2 8.51 -5.39 -20.32
N MET A 3 7.37 -4.72 -20.54
CA MET A 3 7.22 -3.73 -21.62
C MET A 3 8.21 -2.56 -21.50
N GLU A 4 8.48 -2.09 -20.28
CA GLU A 4 9.46 -1.02 -20.06
C GLU A 4 10.88 -1.50 -20.37
N LEU A 5 11.22 -2.74 -19.99
CA LEU A 5 12.51 -3.33 -20.34
C LEU A 5 12.68 -3.49 -21.84
N TYR A 6 11.62 -3.91 -22.55
CA TYR A 6 11.62 -4.06 -24.00
C TYR A 6 11.76 -2.70 -24.70
N GLN A 7 10.99 -1.69 -24.29
CA GLN A 7 11.10 -0.32 -24.78
C GLN A 7 12.53 0.24 -24.64
N ARG A 8 13.21 -0.11 -23.55
CA ARG A 8 14.58 0.32 -23.26
C ARG A 8 15.65 -0.55 -23.91
N GLY A 9 15.27 -1.57 -24.68
CA GLY A 9 16.19 -2.50 -25.32
C GLY A 9 16.94 -3.41 -24.34
N ILE A 10 16.49 -3.51 -23.09
CA ILE A 10 17.12 -4.38 -22.08
C ILE A 10 16.80 -5.84 -22.37
N ILE A 11 15.59 -6.13 -22.82
CA ILE A 11 15.19 -7.46 -23.32
C ILE A 11 14.83 -7.35 -24.81
N SER A 12 15.16 -8.40 -25.55
CA SER A 12 14.98 -8.47 -27.00
C SER A 12 13.77 -9.32 -27.40
N ARG A 13 13.35 -9.20 -28.66
CA ARG A 13 12.28 -10.04 -29.25
C ARG A 13 12.61 -11.53 -29.19
N GLN A 14 13.90 -11.87 -29.31
CA GLN A 14 14.38 -13.25 -29.21
C GLN A 14 14.17 -13.80 -27.80
N GLU A 15 14.46 -13.00 -26.78
CA GLU A 15 14.28 -13.39 -25.37
C GLU A 15 12.82 -13.48 -24.95
N THR A 16 11.93 -12.78 -25.65
CA THR A 16 10.47 -12.81 -25.43
C THR A 16 9.77 -13.80 -26.35
N ASP A 17 10.49 -14.81 -26.85
CA ASP A 17 9.98 -15.88 -27.72
C ASP A 17 9.20 -15.36 -28.94
N GLY A 18 9.69 -14.28 -29.54
CA GLY A 18 9.10 -13.67 -30.74
C GLY A 18 8.06 -12.59 -30.47
N LEU A 19 7.65 -12.36 -29.22
CA LEU A 19 6.65 -11.34 -28.86
C LEU A 19 7.26 -9.94 -28.81
N LYS A 20 6.56 -8.95 -29.34
CA LYS A 20 6.98 -7.54 -29.25
C LYS A 20 6.26 -6.89 -28.07
N LEU A 21 6.93 -6.74 -26.94
CA LEU A 21 6.32 -6.19 -25.72
C LEU A 21 6.22 -4.66 -25.78
N GLU A 22 5.46 -4.16 -26.76
CA GLU A 22 5.22 -2.74 -26.97
C GLU A 22 4.02 -2.24 -26.15
N TRP A 23 4.06 -0.97 -25.74
CA TRP A 23 2.99 -0.37 -24.96
C TRP A 23 1.71 -0.25 -25.79
N GLY A 24 0.58 -0.68 -25.19
CA GLY A 24 -0.74 -0.58 -25.83
C GLY A 24 -1.09 -1.75 -26.77
N ASP A 25 -0.22 -2.75 -26.92
CA ASP A 25 -0.53 -3.97 -27.68
C ASP A 25 -1.31 -4.97 -26.82
N GLU A 26 -2.63 -4.99 -27.01
CA GLU A 26 -3.56 -5.86 -26.28
C GLU A 26 -3.35 -7.34 -26.55
N GLU A 27 -3.17 -7.74 -27.81
CA GLU A 27 -3.00 -9.14 -28.20
C GLU A 27 -1.73 -9.72 -27.56
N THR A 28 -0.63 -8.98 -27.62
CA THR A 28 0.62 -9.39 -26.99
C THR A 28 0.50 -9.44 -25.46
N MET A 29 -0.27 -8.54 -24.83
CA MET A 29 -0.53 -8.60 -23.38
C MET A 29 -1.28 -9.88 -22.99
N LEU A 30 -2.36 -10.21 -23.70
CA LEU A 30 -3.17 -11.39 -23.42
C LEU A 30 -2.37 -12.68 -23.62
N GLU A 31 -1.56 -12.74 -24.68
CA GLU A 31 -0.68 -13.88 -24.92
C GLU A 31 0.40 -13.99 -23.83
N MET A 32 1.02 -12.88 -23.40
CA MET A 32 1.99 -12.92 -22.31
C MET A 32 1.35 -13.36 -20.99
N LEU A 33 0.11 -12.94 -20.70
CA LEU A 33 -0.64 -13.43 -19.53
C LEU A 33 -0.85 -14.95 -19.59
N ASN A 34 -1.19 -15.51 -20.76
CA ASN A 34 -1.27 -16.97 -20.95
C ASN A 34 0.08 -17.63 -20.65
N ARG A 35 1.18 -17.08 -21.17
CA ARG A 35 2.53 -17.62 -20.95
C ARG A 35 2.97 -17.56 -19.50
N ILE A 36 2.61 -16.50 -18.77
CA ILE A 36 2.84 -16.40 -17.33
C ILE A 36 2.05 -17.48 -16.59
N ALA A 37 0.74 -17.58 -16.85
CA ALA A 37 -0.15 -18.53 -16.19
C ALA A 37 0.28 -20.00 -16.39
N TYR A 38 0.75 -20.34 -17.59
CA TYR A 38 1.21 -21.68 -17.94
C TYR A 38 2.73 -21.85 -17.89
N ARG A 39 3.47 -20.87 -17.38
CA ARG A 39 4.94 -20.89 -17.27
C ARG A 39 5.66 -21.29 -18.57
N LYS A 40 5.23 -20.72 -19.71
CA LYS A 40 5.80 -21.00 -21.04
C LYS A 40 6.84 -19.96 -21.42
N GLY A 41 8.03 -20.40 -21.84
CA GLY A 41 9.09 -19.54 -22.35
C GLY A 41 9.43 -18.38 -21.39
N PHE A 42 9.49 -17.15 -21.90
CA PHE A 42 9.74 -15.95 -21.10
C PHE A 42 8.69 -15.71 -20.00
N GLY A 43 7.47 -16.21 -20.18
CA GLY A 43 6.42 -16.17 -19.17
C GLY A 43 6.80 -16.89 -17.87
N ASN A 44 7.64 -17.93 -17.94
CA ASN A 44 8.17 -18.60 -16.74
C ASN A 44 9.05 -17.67 -15.88
N THR A 45 9.81 -16.77 -16.52
CA THR A 45 10.63 -15.77 -15.80
C THR A 45 9.73 -14.75 -15.12
N LEU A 46 8.71 -14.25 -15.82
CA LEU A 46 7.78 -13.25 -15.29
C LEU A 46 6.81 -13.82 -14.23
N ALA A 47 6.55 -15.13 -14.23
CA ALA A 47 5.72 -15.81 -13.24
C ALA A 47 6.29 -15.76 -11.80
N GLU A 48 7.57 -15.41 -11.63
CA GLU A 48 8.20 -15.25 -10.31
C GLU A 48 7.99 -13.85 -9.70
N GLY A 49 7.31 -12.95 -10.40
CA GLY A 49 7.19 -11.54 -9.99
C GLY A 49 8.40 -10.69 -10.39
N SER A 50 8.24 -9.38 -10.30
CA SER A 50 9.19 -8.43 -10.91
C SER A 50 10.57 -8.41 -10.25
N VAL A 51 10.67 -8.67 -8.94
CA VAL A 51 11.95 -8.72 -8.22
C VAL A 51 12.83 -9.85 -8.73
N ILE A 52 12.30 -11.09 -8.70
CA ILE A 52 13.05 -12.28 -9.12
C ILE A 52 13.27 -12.27 -10.63
N ALA A 53 12.30 -11.78 -11.41
CA ALA A 53 12.49 -11.61 -12.85
C ALA A 53 13.65 -10.65 -13.17
N ALA A 54 13.77 -9.53 -12.45
CA ALA A 54 14.88 -8.59 -12.63
C ALA A 54 16.23 -9.21 -12.29
N GLU A 55 16.33 -9.98 -11.19
CA GLU A 55 17.55 -10.70 -10.82
C GLU A 55 18.00 -11.68 -11.92
N LYS A 56 17.05 -12.42 -12.51
CA LYS A 56 17.32 -13.34 -13.62
C LYS A 56 17.71 -12.64 -14.91
N ILE A 57 17.06 -11.51 -15.23
CA ILE A 57 17.31 -10.74 -16.46
C ILE A 57 18.64 -9.98 -16.38
N GLY A 58 19.01 -9.50 -15.20
CA GLY A 58 20.18 -8.66 -14.97
C GLY A 58 20.11 -7.32 -15.71
N ARG A 59 21.26 -6.84 -16.22
CA ARG A 59 21.36 -5.67 -17.12
C ARG A 59 20.76 -4.37 -16.58
N GLY A 60 20.80 -4.16 -15.26
CA GLY A 60 20.25 -2.95 -14.65
C GLY A 60 18.72 -2.94 -14.57
N SER A 61 18.06 -4.08 -14.83
CA SER A 61 16.61 -4.18 -14.84
C SER A 61 15.96 -3.94 -13.46
N GLU A 62 16.74 -4.07 -12.38
CA GLU A 62 16.30 -3.81 -11.00
C GLU A 62 15.79 -2.38 -10.80
N LYS A 63 16.27 -1.42 -11.60
CA LYS A 63 15.84 -0.01 -11.56
C LYS A 63 14.36 0.18 -11.95
N TYR A 64 13.79 -0.81 -12.66
CA TYR A 64 12.42 -0.77 -13.17
C TYR A 64 11.44 -1.57 -12.32
N VAL A 65 11.92 -2.15 -11.22
CA VAL A 65 11.09 -2.91 -10.27
C VAL A 65 10.33 -1.95 -9.36
N MET A 66 9.01 -1.89 -9.53
CA MET A 66 8.12 -1.01 -8.77
C MET A 66 7.43 -1.80 -7.66
N THR A 67 8.19 -2.16 -6.62
CA THR A 67 7.71 -2.95 -5.49
C THR A 67 8.04 -2.30 -4.14
N VAL A 68 7.28 -2.68 -3.12
CA VAL A 68 7.58 -2.41 -1.70
C VAL A 68 7.60 -3.76 -0.99
N LYS A 69 8.70 -4.11 -0.32
CA LYS A 69 8.91 -5.44 0.29
C LYS A 69 8.57 -6.60 -0.66
N CYS A 70 9.02 -6.48 -1.90
CA CYS A 70 8.80 -7.45 -2.98
C CYS A 70 7.35 -7.61 -3.47
N LEU A 71 6.41 -6.79 -3.01
CA LEU A 71 5.04 -6.76 -3.53
C LEU A 71 4.89 -5.61 -4.54
N GLU A 72 4.32 -5.89 -5.72
CA GLU A 72 4.02 -4.87 -6.72
C GLU A 72 3.13 -3.75 -6.17
N ILE A 73 3.57 -2.51 -6.41
CA ILE A 73 2.83 -1.31 -6.03
C ILE A 73 1.50 -1.28 -6.81
N PRO A 74 0.37 -0.92 -6.16
CA PRO A 74 -0.92 -0.82 -6.83
C PRO A 74 -0.99 0.36 -7.82
N TRP A 75 -2.19 0.57 -8.38
CA TRP A 75 -2.49 1.57 -9.40
C TRP A 75 -2.18 3.04 -9.05
N THR A 76 -1.91 3.38 -7.78
CA THR A 76 -1.76 4.77 -7.34
C THR A 76 -0.29 5.21 -7.29
N ASP A 77 0.03 6.32 -7.95
CA ASP A 77 1.36 6.93 -7.86
C ASP A 77 1.52 7.71 -6.54
N PRO A 78 2.49 7.39 -5.68
CA PRO A 78 2.65 8.05 -4.39
C PRO A 78 3.04 9.53 -4.51
N ARG A 79 3.56 9.98 -5.67
CA ARG A 79 3.90 11.39 -5.90
C ARG A 79 2.65 12.26 -5.99
N SER A 80 1.52 11.70 -6.45
CA SER A 80 0.23 12.40 -6.57
C SER A 80 -0.79 11.99 -5.50
N ALA A 81 -0.59 10.85 -4.83
CA ALA A 81 -1.48 10.37 -3.78
C ALA A 81 -1.33 11.15 -2.46
N THR A 82 -2.33 11.04 -1.61
CA THR A 82 -2.25 11.58 -0.25
C THR A 82 -1.21 10.83 0.58
N ARG A 83 -0.64 11.51 1.58
CA ARG A 83 0.44 10.98 2.41
C ARG A 83 -0.05 9.91 3.37
N GLY A 84 -1.30 9.97 3.85
CA GLY A 84 -1.86 8.89 4.67
C GLY A 84 -1.89 7.58 3.90
N TRP A 85 -2.38 7.60 2.65
CA TRP A 85 -2.42 6.40 1.81
C TRP A 85 -1.01 5.88 1.53
N SER A 86 -0.17 6.78 1.02
CA SER A 86 1.18 6.45 0.55
C SER A 86 2.05 5.91 1.69
N PHE A 87 1.99 6.56 2.86
CA PHE A 87 2.79 6.14 4.00
C PHE A 87 2.40 4.73 4.49
N GLY A 88 1.10 4.42 4.49
CA GLY A 88 0.59 3.09 4.84
C GLY A 88 1.21 1.97 4.02
N TYR A 89 1.44 2.18 2.72
CA TYR A 89 2.02 1.15 1.85
C TYR A 89 3.43 0.75 2.27
N ILE A 90 4.27 1.75 2.56
CA ILE A 90 5.67 1.48 2.91
C ILE A 90 5.85 0.93 4.32
N VAL A 91 5.01 1.28 5.29
CA VAL A 91 5.15 0.78 6.68
C VAL A 91 4.46 -0.57 6.91
N GLY A 92 3.54 -0.97 6.03
CA GLY A 92 2.83 -2.24 6.12
C GLY A 92 3.78 -3.45 6.15
N PRO A 93 3.54 -4.46 7.03
CA PRO A 93 4.47 -5.57 7.25
C PRO A 93 4.63 -6.50 6.05
N ARG A 94 3.70 -6.46 5.08
CA ARG A 94 3.68 -7.31 3.87
C ARG A 94 3.98 -6.54 2.57
N GLY A 95 4.45 -5.29 2.66
CA GLY A 95 4.51 -4.36 1.53
C GLY A 95 3.14 -3.77 1.17
N ASP A 96 2.30 -3.52 2.19
CA ASP A 96 0.85 -3.50 2.11
C ASP A 96 0.24 -2.65 0.98
N ASN A 97 -0.73 -3.27 0.31
CA ASN A 97 -1.66 -2.66 -0.63
C ASN A 97 -3.09 -2.82 -0.07
N VAL A 98 -3.76 -1.70 0.20
CA VAL A 98 -5.20 -1.52 0.46
C VAL A 98 -5.78 -2.20 1.72
N LYS A 99 -5.41 -3.43 2.07
CA LYS A 99 -6.12 -4.18 3.13
C LYS A 99 -5.83 -3.73 4.57
N MET A 100 -4.83 -2.88 4.80
CA MET A 100 -4.54 -2.30 6.13
C MET A 100 -4.65 -0.78 6.18
N ASN A 101 -4.74 -0.11 5.02
CA ASN A 101 -4.67 1.35 4.91
C ASN A 101 -5.69 1.94 3.93
N HIS A 102 -6.61 1.14 3.38
CA HIS A 102 -7.67 1.63 2.49
C HIS A 102 -8.76 2.31 3.28
N THR A 103 -8.43 3.51 3.74
CA THR A 103 -9.31 4.64 4.00
C THR A 103 -8.37 5.71 4.54
N THR A 104 -8.10 6.72 3.74
CA THR A 104 -7.32 7.86 4.21
C THR A 104 -8.19 8.79 5.02
N ILE A 105 -8.50 8.35 6.24
CA ILE A 105 -9.35 9.07 7.18
C ILE A 105 -8.87 10.51 7.28
N GLY A 106 -9.74 11.46 6.91
CA GLY A 106 -9.47 12.88 7.00
C GLY A 106 -8.27 13.39 6.19
N ASP A 107 -7.72 12.63 5.22
CA ASP A 107 -6.72 13.17 4.29
C ASP A 107 -7.36 14.23 3.36
N VAL A 108 -8.64 14.06 3.05
CA VAL A 108 -9.46 15.01 2.29
C VAL A 108 -10.71 15.29 3.11
N ILE A 109 -10.97 16.56 3.44
CA ILE A 109 -12.29 16.95 3.97
C ILE A 109 -13.17 17.21 2.75
N SER A 110 -14.05 16.26 2.48
CA SER A 110 -15.15 16.37 1.51
C SER A 110 -16.38 15.73 2.13
N ASP A 111 -17.56 15.93 1.53
CA ASP A 111 -18.81 15.36 2.02
C ASP A 111 -18.67 13.84 2.25
N GLY A 112 -18.74 13.42 3.51
CA GLY A 112 -18.62 12.02 3.94
C GLY A 112 -17.20 11.46 4.06
N TRP A 113 -16.15 12.28 4.02
CA TRP A 113 -14.75 11.85 4.23
C TRP A 113 -14.02 12.61 5.35
N GLY A 114 -14.76 13.42 6.13
CA GLY A 114 -14.22 14.22 7.21
C GLY A 114 -13.78 13.40 8.42
N ALA A 115 -13.02 14.03 9.32
CA ALA A 115 -12.57 13.39 10.57
C ALA A 115 -13.74 12.98 11.48
N ASP A 116 -14.86 13.71 11.41
CA ASP A 116 -16.05 13.46 12.22
C ASP A 116 -16.92 12.30 11.72
N ASP A 117 -16.72 11.86 10.48
CA ASP A 117 -17.45 10.72 9.89
C ASP A 117 -16.96 9.37 10.42
N TYR A 118 -15.91 9.36 11.25
CA TYR A 118 -15.31 8.15 11.80
C TYR A 118 -15.54 8.09 13.31
N ASP A 119 -16.10 6.97 13.75
CA ASP A 119 -16.18 6.60 15.16
C ASP A 119 -14.75 6.35 15.68
N MET A 120 -14.15 7.42 16.15
CA MET A 120 -12.79 7.52 16.65
C MET A 120 -12.88 8.26 17.97
N LEU A 121 -12.18 7.76 18.99
CA LEU A 121 -12.12 8.42 20.30
C LEU A 121 -11.63 9.88 20.13
N ASP A 122 -12.26 10.82 20.83
CA ASP A 122 -11.99 12.26 20.69
C ASP A 122 -10.52 12.59 20.89
N GLU A 123 -9.86 11.98 21.89
CA GLU A 123 -8.43 12.18 22.15
C GLU A 123 -7.54 11.75 20.98
N VAL A 124 -7.93 10.69 20.26
CA VAL A 124 -7.21 10.20 19.08
C VAL A 124 -7.46 11.13 17.90
N ARG A 125 -8.72 11.57 17.73
CA ARG A 125 -9.11 12.53 16.68
C ARG A 125 -8.36 13.84 16.82
N GLU A 126 -8.32 14.40 18.02
CA GLU A 126 -7.60 15.65 18.31
C GLU A 126 -6.10 15.52 18.04
N LYS A 127 -5.47 14.39 18.40
CA LYS A 127 -4.04 14.16 18.11
C LYS A 127 -3.74 14.06 16.62
N ILE A 128 -4.65 13.50 15.83
CA ILE A 128 -4.46 13.30 14.39
C ILE A 128 -4.78 14.58 13.60
N PHE A 129 -5.92 15.21 13.87
CA PHE A 129 -6.48 16.29 13.05
C PHE A 129 -6.46 17.66 13.74
N GLY A 130 -6.24 17.72 15.05
CA GLY A 130 -6.40 18.93 15.87
C GLY A 130 -7.86 19.22 16.21
N SER A 131 -8.06 20.27 17.01
CA SER A 131 -9.37 20.84 17.34
C SER A 131 -9.37 22.33 16.94
N PRO A 132 -10.11 22.74 15.89
CA PRO A 132 -10.96 21.93 15.01
C PRO A 132 -10.13 21.03 14.04
N PRO A 133 -10.72 19.94 13.51
CA PRO A 133 -10.05 19.03 12.58
C PRO A 133 -9.54 19.72 11.31
N LYS A 134 -8.30 19.44 10.90
CA LYS A 134 -7.68 19.97 9.67
C LYS A 134 -7.17 18.84 8.77
N ALA A 135 -7.52 18.92 7.48
CA ALA A 135 -6.97 18.03 6.46
C ALA A 135 -5.62 18.54 5.95
N HIS A 136 -4.68 17.61 5.84
CA HIS A 136 -3.35 17.85 5.29
C HIS A 136 -2.99 16.72 4.30
N PRO A 137 -3.63 16.67 3.11
CA PRO A 137 -3.52 15.52 2.20
C PRO A 137 -2.09 15.22 1.78
N PHE A 138 -1.27 16.25 1.55
CA PHE A 138 0.09 16.12 1.01
C PHE A 138 1.22 16.26 2.05
N SER A 139 0.88 16.39 3.34
CA SER A 139 1.84 16.47 4.44
C SER A 139 1.83 15.19 5.27
N TYR A 140 2.97 14.84 5.86
CA TYR A 140 3.09 13.72 6.81
C TYR A 140 2.58 14.05 8.22
N ARG A 141 2.15 15.29 8.50
CA ARG A 141 1.59 15.67 9.80
C ARG A 141 0.39 14.80 10.17
N GLY A 142 0.46 14.14 11.33
CA GLY A 142 -0.58 13.25 11.84
C GLY A 142 -0.68 11.89 11.13
N LYS A 143 0.01 11.69 9.99
CA LYS A 143 -0.20 10.52 9.12
C LYS A 143 0.27 9.21 9.72
N ALA A 144 1.35 9.21 10.49
CA ALA A 144 1.79 8.01 11.21
C ALA A 144 0.72 7.53 12.20
N MET A 145 0.08 8.46 12.92
CA MET A 145 -1.01 8.15 13.84
C MET A 145 -2.29 7.73 13.10
N THR A 146 -2.62 8.38 11.98
CA THR A 146 -3.71 7.94 11.10
C THR A 146 -3.50 6.51 10.63
N VAL A 147 -2.31 6.20 10.10
CA VAL A 147 -1.95 4.87 9.60
C VAL A 147 -1.97 3.84 10.72
N LYS A 148 -1.47 4.17 11.92
CA LYS A 148 -1.57 3.31 13.11
C LYS A 148 -3.03 2.95 13.38
N TRP A 149 -3.88 3.97 13.56
CA TRP A 149 -5.28 3.76 13.93
C TRP A 149 -6.03 2.94 12.88
N VAL A 150 -5.88 3.28 11.59
CA VAL A 150 -6.54 2.55 10.48
C VAL A 150 -6.06 1.11 10.43
N SER A 151 -4.75 0.89 10.54
CA SER A 151 -4.19 -0.45 10.54
C SER A 151 -4.76 -1.29 11.68
N GLU A 152 -4.88 -0.73 12.88
CA GLU A 152 -5.38 -1.43 14.07
C GLU A 152 -6.81 -1.90 13.90
N ILE A 153 -7.74 -0.98 13.59
CA ILE A 153 -9.13 -1.36 13.39
C ILE A 153 -9.28 -2.32 12.21
N PHE A 154 -8.57 -2.11 11.10
CA PHE A 154 -8.66 -3.04 9.94
C PHE A 154 -8.13 -4.42 10.31
N THR A 155 -7.05 -4.51 11.07
CA THR A 155 -6.49 -5.79 11.49
C THR A 155 -7.42 -6.52 12.46
N ALA A 156 -8.02 -5.79 13.40
CA ALA A 156 -9.04 -6.35 14.28
C ALA A 156 -10.22 -6.90 13.48
N LEU A 157 -10.78 -6.11 12.55
CA LEU A 157 -11.93 -6.51 11.73
C LEU A 157 -11.66 -7.69 10.80
N ASN A 158 -10.46 -7.75 10.20
CA ASN A 158 -10.05 -8.90 9.38
C ASN A 158 -10.02 -10.20 10.19
N THR A 159 -9.76 -10.15 11.50
CA THR A 159 -9.77 -11.33 12.39
C THR A 159 -11.17 -11.90 12.56
N PHE A 160 -12.20 -11.05 12.49
CA PHE A 160 -13.61 -11.44 12.53
C PHE A 160 -14.20 -11.64 11.12
N CYS A 161 -13.36 -11.67 10.08
CA CYS A 161 -13.76 -11.79 8.67
C CYS A 161 -14.76 -10.70 8.22
N SER A 162 -14.74 -9.53 8.86
CA SER A 162 -15.62 -8.43 8.49
C SER A 162 -15.07 -7.64 7.32
N CYS A 163 -15.97 -7.16 6.45
CA CYS A 163 -15.61 -6.27 5.36
C CYS A 163 -15.15 -4.91 5.91
N ILE A 164 -13.91 -4.54 5.61
CA ILE A 164 -13.27 -3.29 6.05
C ILE A 164 -14.01 -2.02 5.59
N PHE A 165 -14.80 -2.06 4.51
CA PHE A 165 -15.52 -0.87 4.02
C PHE A 165 -16.64 -0.38 4.93
N THR A 166 -17.11 -1.23 5.83
CA THR A 166 -18.12 -0.85 6.82
C THR A 166 -17.53 -0.10 8.01
N VAL A 167 -16.20 -0.01 8.13
CA VAL A 167 -15.50 0.70 9.22
C VAL A 167 -15.96 2.16 9.37
N ARG A 168 -16.30 2.82 8.25
CA ARG A 168 -16.81 4.19 8.24
C ARG A 168 -18.15 4.30 8.95
N ALA A 169 -19.03 3.32 8.77
CA ALA A 169 -20.37 3.35 9.34
C ALA A 169 -20.42 2.80 10.78
N LEU A 170 -19.55 1.84 11.10
CA LEU A 170 -19.66 1.07 12.33
C LEU A 170 -18.61 1.48 13.38
N GLY A 171 -17.35 1.57 12.97
CA GLY A 171 -16.22 1.84 13.88
C GLY A 171 -16.12 0.91 15.11
N PRO A 172 -15.12 1.13 15.98
CA PRO A 172 -14.85 0.29 17.14
C PRO A 172 -16.03 0.21 18.13
N THR A 173 -16.84 1.26 18.26
CA THR A 173 -17.97 1.32 19.19
C THR A 173 -19.09 0.37 18.78
N ILE A 174 -19.50 0.38 17.51
CA ILE A 174 -20.55 -0.55 17.05
C ILE A 174 -19.97 -1.96 16.87
N TYR A 175 -18.73 -2.08 16.38
CA TYR A 175 -18.11 -3.39 16.19
C TYR A 175 -17.91 -4.18 17.47
N SER A 176 -17.42 -3.55 18.54
CA SER A 176 -17.28 -4.22 19.84
C SER A 176 -18.62 -4.79 20.33
N ARG A 177 -19.71 -4.02 20.21
CA ARG A 177 -21.07 -4.50 20.53
C ARG A 177 -21.52 -5.67 19.67
N LEU A 178 -21.28 -5.62 18.36
CA LEU A 178 -21.63 -6.71 17.44
C LEU A 178 -20.86 -7.98 17.77
N ILE A 179 -19.54 -7.87 17.99
CA ILE A 179 -18.67 -9.00 18.34
C ILE A 179 -19.11 -9.60 19.67
N SER A 180 -19.34 -8.79 20.70
CA SER A 180 -19.81 -9.26 22.00
C SER A 180 -21.16 -9.98 21.90
N ALA A 181 -22.10 -9.45 21.12
CA ALA A 181 -23.41 -10.06 20.93
C ALA A 181 -23.32 -11.40 20.16
N CYS A 182 -22.48 -11.50 19.13
CA CYS A 182 -22.37 -12.71 18.32
C CYS A 182 -21.54 -13.82 18.97
N THR A 183 -20.53 -13.47 19.77
CA THR A 183 -19.53 -14.42 20.28
C THR A 183 -19.66 -14.71 21.77
N GLY A 184 -20.36 -13.86 22.53
CA GLY A 184 -20.38 -13.90 23.99
C GLY A 184 -19.10 -13.37 24.67
N TRP A 185 -18.10 -12.95 23.91
CA TRP A 185 -16.89 -12.31 24.44
C TRP A 185 -17.16 -10.83 24.67
N ASP A 186 -17.31 -10.40 25.93
CA ASP A 186 -17.50 -8.98 26.28
C ASP A 186 -16.23 -8.16 26.03
N ILE A 187 -16.04 -7.71 24.78
CA ILE A 187 -14.94 -6.87 24.35
C ILE A 187 -15.37 -5.40 24.32
N LYS A 188 -14.53 -4.50 24.85
CA LYS A 188 -14.74 -3.04 24.78
C LYS A 188 -14.07 -2.42 23.54
N PRO A 189 -14.49 -1.21 23.11
CA PRO A 189 -13.90 -0.55 21.93
C PRO A 189 -12.37 -0.40 21.99
N ASP A 190 -11.81 -0.04 23.15
CA ASP A 190 -10.35 0.10 23.33
C ASP A 190 -9.63 -1.26 23.30
N GLU A 191 -10.25 -2.31 23.84
CA GLU A 191 -9.72 -3.67 23.78
C GLU A 191 -9.71 -4.21 22.35
N LEU A 192 -10.74 -3.89 21.54
CA LEU A 192 -10.79 -4.21 20.12
C LEU A 192 -9.64 -3.55 19.35
N MET A 193 -9.34 -2.27 19.64
CA MET A 193 -8.21 -1.57 19.03
C MET A 193 -6.87 -2.18 19.46
N ARG A 194 -6.70 -2.50 20.75
CA ARG A 194 -5.50 -3.20 21.28
C ARG A 194 -5.30 -4.59 20.68
N LEU A 195 -6.38 -5.31 20.37
CA LEU A 195 -6.32 -6.58 19.65
C LEU A 195 -5.67 -6.38 18.26
N GLY A 196 -6.12 -5.37 17.53
CA GLY A 196 -5.53 -4.97 16.25
C GLY A 196 -4.04 -4.62 16.38
N GLU A 197 -3.69 -3.81 17.38
CA GLU A 197 -2.31 -3.41 17.68
C GLU A 197 -1.42 -4.62 17.96
N LYS A 198 -1.89 -5.56 18.79
CA LYS A 198 -1.16 -6.80 19.11
C LYS A 198 -0.88 -7.63 17.86
N ILE A 199 -1.86 -7.79 16.98
CA ILE A 199 -1.71 -8.60 15.76
C ILE A 199 -0.75 -7.91 14.77
N ILE A 200 -0.81 -6.59 14.61
CA ILE A 200 0.14 -5.85 13.76
C ILE A 200 1.56 -6.01 14.27
N ASN A 201 1.77 -5.85 15.57
CA ASN A 201 3.09 -6.02 16.18
C ASN A 201 3.62 -7.43 15.98
N LEU A 202 2.76 -8.46 16.10
CA LEU A 202 3.13 -9.84 15.80
C LEU A 202 3.54 -10.01 14.32
N ARG A 203 2.77 -9.45 13.39
CA ARG A 203 3.10 -9.47 11.95
C ARG A 203 4.40 -8.73 11.65
N ARG A 204 4.67 -7.64 12.34
CA ARG A 204 5.90 -6.87 12.19
C ARG A 204 7.11 -7.61 12.77
N ALA A 205 6.95 -8.27 13.91
CA ALA A 205 7.96 -9.14 14.49
C ALA A 205 8.29 -10.32 13.57
N TYR A 206 7.27 -10.91 12.94
CA TYR A 206 7.45 -11.95 11.92
C TYR A 206 8.27 -11.43 10.72
N ALA A 207 7.90 -10.27 10.17
CA ALA A 207 8.63 -9.66 9.06
C ALA A 207 10.09 -9.32 9.44
N ALA A 208 10.31 -8.82 10.66
CA ALA A 208 11.65 -8.50 11.18
C ALA A 208 12.51 -9.75 11.36
N ARG A 209 11.92 -10.85 11.83
CA ARG A 209 12.60 -12.16 11.92
C ARG A 209 13.06 -12.63 10.54
N ASP A 210 12.25 -12.40 9.49
CA ASP A 210 12.56 -12.79 8.12
C ASP A 210 13.44 -11.75 7.37
N GLY A 211 13.97 -10.75 8.08
CA GLY A 211 14.98 -9.82 7.57
C GLY A 211 14.46 -8.46 7.08
N PHE A 212 13.15 -8.20 7.16
CA PHE A 212 12.59 -6.89 6.84
C PHE A 212 12.79 -5.90 7.99
N THR A 213 13.49 -4.82 7.72
CA THR A 213 13.84 -3.78 8.68
C THR A 213 13.31 -2.43 8.23
N ARG A 214 13.64 -1.36 8.98
CA ARG A 214 13.29 0.01 8.59
C ARG A 214 13.79 0.38 7.18
N LYS A 215 14.92 -0.18 6.71
CA LYS A 215 15.46 0.10 5.37
C LYS A 215 14.51 -0.31 4.24
N ASP A 216 13.60 -1.24 4.52
CA ASP A 216 12.66 -1.82 3.56
C ASP A 216 11.30 -1.08 3.56
N ASP A 217 11.09 -0.16 4.51
CA ASP A 217 9.96 0.79 4.51
C ASP A 217 10.31 2.02 3.66
N ARG A 218 10.46 1.81 2.36
CA ARG A 218 10.81 2.87 1.40
C ARG A 218 10.13 2.66 0.05
N TRP A 219 10.05 3.73 -0.71
CA TRP A 219 9.64 3.67 -2.11
C TRP A 219 10.82 3.30 -3.03
N PRO A 220 10.54 2.78 -4.25
CA PRO A 220 11.51 2.74 -5.34
C PRO A 220 12.11 4.11 -5.64
N ASP A 221 13.38 4.14 -6.03
CA ASP A 221 14.15 5.37 -6.24
C ASP A 221 13.55 6.31 -7.29
N ARG A 222 12.83 5.75 -8.27
CA ARG A 222 12.05 6.49 -9.27
C ARG A 222 11.17 7.57 -8.63
N PHE A 223 10.49 7.28 -7.52
CA PHE A 223 9.56 8.24 -6.92
C PHE A 223 10.25 9.42 -6.21
N TYR A 224 11.53 9.29 -5.90
CA TYR A 224 12.35 10.36 -5.31
C TYR A 224 13.12 11.15 -6.37
N ASN A 225 13.41 10.55 -7.53
CA ASN A 225 14.36 11.11 -8.50
C ASN A 225 13.70 11.55 -9.81
N GLU A 226 12.61 10.92 -10.22
CA GLU A 226 11.92 11.22 -11.47
C GLU A 226 10.66 12.04 -11.17
N PRO A 227 10.56 13.30 -11.63
CA PRO A 227 9.34 14.09 -11.46
C PRO A 227 8.20 13.55 -12.32
N LEU A 228 6.96 13.74 -11.87
CA LEU A 228 5.78 13.46 -12.70
C LEU A 228 5.82 14.30 -13.99
N PRO A 229 5.69 13.69 -15.18
CA PRO A 229 5.87 14.41 -16.45
C PRO A 229 4.71 15.35 -16.77
N ASP A 230 3.50 15.03 -16.32
CA ASP A 230 2.28 15.76 -16.66
C ASP A 230 1.18 15.64 -15.56
N GLY A 231 0.06 16.32 -15.79
CA GLY A 231 -1.14 16.27 -14.95
C GLY A 231 -1.12 17.22 -13.74
N PRO A 232 -2.13 17.15 -12.85
CA PRO A 232 -2.29 18.08 -11.72
C PRO A 232 -1.14 18.08 -10.71
N SER A 233 -0.32 17.03 -10.73
CA SER A 233 0.86 16.87 -9.86
C SER A 233 2.18 16.90 -10.65
N LYS A 234 2.18 17.48 -11.85
CA LYS A 234 3.39 17.66 -12.68
C LYS A 234 4.54 18.24 -11.86
N GLY A 235 5.74 17.71 -12.07
CA GLY A 235 6.95 18.15 -11.40
C GLY A 235 7.15 17.58 -9.98
N LYS A 236 6.15 16.93 -9.38
CA LYS A 236 6.28 16.41 -8.02
C LYS A 236 7.18 15.17 -7.96
N ILE A 237 8.00 15.14 -6.91
CA ILE A 237 8.75 13.99 -6.40
C ILE A 237 8.43 13.81 -4.91
N LEU A 238 8.81 12.67 -4.35
CA LEU A 238 8.79 12.46 -2.90
C LEU A 238 10.05 13.00 -2.24
N SER A 239 9.95 13.44 -0.98
CA SER A 239 11.11 13.75 -0.14
C SER A 239 11.51 12.52 0.68
N ARG A 240 12.77 12.07 0.56
CA ARG A 240 13.32 11.01 1.42
C ARG A 240 13.35 11.44 2.88
N GLU A 241 13.71 12.69 3.13
CA GLU A 241 13.82 13.23 4.48
C GLU A 241 12.46 13.25 5.19
N GLU A 242 11.43 13.80 4.53
CA GLU A 242 10.09 13.85 5.11
C GLU A 242 9.50 12.46 5.31
N THR A 243 9.71 11.56 4.34
CA THR A 243 9.27 10.16 4.44
C THR A 243 9.99 9.41 5.57
N ASN A 244 11.25 9.74 5.84
CA ASN A 244 12.01 9.10 6.90
C ASN A 244 11.74 9.66 8.30
N ARG A 245 11.35 10.93 8.38
CA ARG A 245 11.00 11.62 9.62
C ARG A 245 9.61 11.23 10.15
N ALA A 246 8.67 10.97 9.24
CA ALA A 246 7.31 10.54 9.55
C ALA A 246 7.26 9.22 10.33
#